data_AF-A0A955TC33-F1
#
_entry.id   AF-A0A955TC33-F1
#
_cell.length_a   1.000
_cell.length_b   1.000
_cell.length_c   1.000
_cell.angle_alpha   90.00
_cell.angle_beta   90.00
_cell.angle_gamma   90.00
#
_symmetry.space_group_name_H-M   'P 1'
#
loop_
_entity.id
_entity.type
_entity.pdbx_description
1 polymer ?
#
loop_
_entity_poly.entity_id
_entity_poly.type
_entity_poly.pdbx_seq_one_letter_code
_entity_poly.pdbx_strand_id
1 'polypeptide(L)'
;MSLREWQIALRREYGVERNFAFENLGTEPFFSEFAVTNPESGGTYRVAIRGEELGFNFCSCPDFAVNTLGTCKHIEWLLAKLRRKRGGKRAFQEGFRPPYSEVFLQYGARRVVRFRRGTEFPPKLNSLADQFFDAEGFFREAAMGKFERFVQSATKDRHDIRIYDDALDFVAGLRDDENRRAKIDAKFQTNGKNRGFKKLLKVNLYPYQQQGALFAAKAGRCLLADDMGLGKTIQVIDLLLTLRREDGGRDDVRPTLLIVPASLIGNWKSEFERFAPALRVFYAHGSEVDAEQLRRVAESPESGLSECDVVLTTYGLARRMEWLAKVRWRLVVLD
;
A
#
# COMPACT_ATOMS: atom_id res chain seq x y z
N MET A 1 19.11 -7.71 -23.95
CA MET A 1 18.70 -6.76 -22.90
C MET A 1 17.24 -7.04 -22.58
N SER A 2 16.93 -7.32 -21.31
CA SER A 2 15.55 -7.54 -20.85
C SER A 2 14.75 -6.23 -20.87
N LEU A 3 13.41 -6.32 -20.84
CA LEU A 3 12.54 -5.13 -20.76
C LEU A 3 12.90 -4.25 -19.56
N ARG A 4 13.20 -4.86 -18.41
CA ARG A 4 13.60 -4.16 -17.19
C ARG A 4 14.91 -3.40 -17.37
N GLU A 5 15.93 -4.06 -17.94
CA GLU A 5 17.23 -3.42 -18.22
C GLU A 5 17.08 -2.27 -19.20
N TRP A 6 16.29 -2.45 -20.26
CA TRP A 6 16.00 -1.38 -21.22
C TRP A 6 15.31 -0.19 -20.56
N GLN A 7 14.29 -0.41 -19.72
CA GLN A 7 13.60 0.66 -19.00
C GLN A 7 14.48 1.42 -18.00
N ILE A 8 15.47 0.74 -17.40
CA ILE A 8 16.47 1.36 -16.53
C ILE A 8 17.44 2.20 -17.36
N ALA A 9 17.97 1.65 -18.46
CA ALA A 9 18.87 2.36 -19.37
C ALA A 9 18.20 3.64 -19.90
N LEU A 10 16.93 3.53 -20.27
CA LEU A 10 16.12 4.65 -20.74
C LEU A 10 16.02 5.77 -19.70
N ARG A 11 15.81 5.45 -18.41
CA ARG A 11 15.78 6.45 -17.32
C ARG A 11 17.15 7.08 -17.07
N ARG A 12 18.23 6.34 -17.27
CA ARG A 12 19.61 6.85 -17.17
C ARG A 12 19.91 7.85 -18.27
N GLU A 13 19.63 7.48 -19.52
CA GLU A 13 19.85 8.31 -20.69
C GLU A 13 18.98 9.58 -20.64
N TYR A 14 17.66 9.41 -20.56
CA TYR A 14 16.74 10.55 -20.46
C TYR A 14 16.90 11.36 -19.18
N GLY A 15 17.34 10.75 -18.08
CA GLY A 15 17.60 11.45 -16.83
C GLY A 15 18.67 12.50 -17.04
N VAL A 16 19.83 12.13 -17.59
CA VAL A 16 21.02 12.99 -17.73
C VAL A 16 20.77 14.24 -18.58
N GLU A 17 19.88 14.16 -19.57
CA GLU A 17 19.57 15.25 -20.50
C GLU A 17 18.58 16.28 -19.94
N ARG A 18 17.92 15.99 -18.82
CA ARG A 18 16.91 16.91 -18.24
C ARG A 18 17.57 18.11 -17.58
N ASN A 19 16.86 19.23 -17.63
CA ASN A 19 17.25 20.46 -16.95
C ASN A 19 16.50 20.60 -15.61
N PHE A 20 16.73 19.69 -14.66
CA PHE A 20 16.19 19.86 -13.31
C PHE A 20 17.03 20.86 -12.50
N ALA A 21 16.45 21.42 -11.45
CA ALA A 21 17.17 22.13 -10.40
C ALA A 21 17.19 21.25 -9.14
N PHE A 22 18.18 21.43 -8.26
CA PHE A 22 18.15 20.79 -6.95
C PHE A 22 18.73 21.64 -5.83
N GLU A 23 18.22 21.40 -4.63
CA GLU A 23 18.69 21.96 -3.36
C GLU A 23 19.02 20.81 -2.40
N ASN A 24 20.11 20.95 -1.63
CA ASN A 24 20.47 19.97 -0.60
C ASN A 24 19.74 20.33 0.70
N LEU A 25 18.92 19.41 1.20
CA LEU A 25 18.13 19.57 2.42
C LEU A 25 18.87 19.08 3.66
N GLY A 26 19.98 18.35 3.49
CA GLY A 26 20.81 17.85 4.57
C GLY A 26 22.20 18.50 4.62
N THR A 27 23.03 18.02 5.56
CA THR A 27 24.37 18.55 5.80
C THR A 27 25.44 17.88 4.93
N GLU A 28 25.21 16.64 4.50
CA GLU A 28 26.17 15.86 3.72
C GLU A 28 26.18 16.29 2.24
N PRO A 29 27.34 16.42 1.59
CA PRO A 29 27.40 16.99 0.24
C PRO A 29 26.94 16.04 -0.88
N PHE A 30 26.98 14.72 -0.65
CA PHE A 30 26.68 13.69 -1.68
C PHE A 30 25.57 12.73 -1.24
N PHE A 31 25.68 12.16 -0.05
CA PHE A 31 24.71 11.21 0.47
C PHE A 31 23.74 11.92 1.42
N SER A 32 22.73 12.55 0.83
CA SER A 32 21.81 13.46 1.52
C SER A 32 20.39 13.34 0.96
N GLU A 33 19.48 14.11 1.54
CA GLU A 33 18.19 14.41 0.94
C GLU A 33 18.26 15.70 0.13
N PHE A 34 17.61 15.69 -1.03
CA PHE A 34 17.59 16.79 -1.98
C PHE A 34 16.17 17.08 -2.43
N ALA A 35 15.82 18.36 -2.57
CA ALA A 35 14.64 18.77 -3.30
C ALA A 35 15.02 18.88 -4.79
N VAL A 36 14.42 18.07 -5.66
CA VAL A 36 14.64 18.11 -7.11
C VAL A 36 13.41 18.69 -7.79
N THR A 37 13.57 19.83 -8.46
CA THR A 37 12.48 20.59 -9.08
C THR A 37 12.56 20.51 -10.59
N ASN A 38 11.43 20.20 -11.23
CA ASN A 38 11.25 20.34 -12.67
C ASN A 38 10.83 21.78 -13.00
N PRO A 39 11.69 22.60 -13.62
CA PRO A 39 11.34 24.00 -13.93
C PRO A 39 10.21 24.12 -14.96
N GLU A 40 10.01 23.12 -15.83
CA GLU A 40 8.94 23.16 -16.83
C GLU A 40 7.56 22.94 -16.22
N SER A 41 7.45 22.03 -15.25
CA SER A 41 6.16 21.67 -14.63
C SER A 41 5.96 22.27 -13.24
N GLY A 42 6.96 22.95 -12.68
CA GLY A 42 6.98 23.46 -11.31
C GLY A 42 6.97 22.38 -10.21
N GLY A 43 7.04 21.09 -10.58
CA GLY A 43 6.92 19.98 -9.63
C GLY A 43 8.22 19.74 -8.88
N THR A 44 8.17 19.71 -7.55
CA THR A 44 9.31 19.41 -6.67
C THR A 44 9.13 18.07 -5.98
N TYR A 45 10.18 17.24 -6.01
CA TYR A 45 10.19 15.91 -5.43
C TYR A 45 11.38 15.75 -4.48
N ARG A 46 11.15 15.09 -3.34
CA ARG A 46 12.20 14.73 -2.39
C ARG A 46 12.95 13.52 -2.91
N VAL A 47 14.27 13.61 -3.01
CA VAL A 47 15.17 12.56 -3.49
C VAL A 47 16.26 12.29 -2.46
N ALA A 48 16.34 11.07 -1.95
CA ALA A 48 17.40 10.66 -1.01
C ALA A 48 18.45 9.81 -1.74
N ILE A 49 19.72 10.20 -1.65
CA ILE A 49 20.85 9.50 -2.27
C ILE A 49 21.64 8.75 -1.19
N ARG A 50 21.68 7.41 -1.31
CA ARG A 50 22.32 6.47 -0.36
C ARG A 50 23.37 5.59 -1.02
N GLY A 51 23.59 5.74 -2.33
CA GLY A 51 24.50 4.92 -3.11
C GLY A 51 24.21 4.96 -4.61
N GLU A 52 24.92 4.14 -5.36
CA GLU A 52 24.75 3.98 -6.82
C GLU A 52 23.95 2.73 -7.17
N GLU A 53 23.71 1.89 -6.17
CA GLU A 53 22.97 0.66 -6.27
C GLU A 53 21.48 0.94 -6.52
N LEU A 54 20.92 0.20 -7.47
CA LEU A 54 19.49 0.28 -7.77
C LEU A 54 18.67 -0.11 -6.54
N GLY A 55 17.65 0.69 -6.24
CA GLY A 55 16.74 0.46 -5.13
C GLY A 55 17.16 1.05 -3.79
N PHE A 56 18.39 1.56 -3.65
CA PHE A 56 18.88 2.12 -2.39
C PHE A 56 18.47 3.59 -2.21
N ASN A 57 18.29 4.29 -3.32
CA ASN A 57 17.85 5.67 -3.36
C ASN A 57 16.31 5.75 -3.28
N PHE A 58 15.80 6.88 -2.79
CA PHE A 58 14.36 7.15 -2.71
C PHE A 58 14.00 8.37 -3.55
N CYS A 59 12.79 8.39 -4.14
CA CYS A 59 12.22 9.58 -4.76
C CYS A 59 10.70 9.64 -4.51
N SER A 60 10.19 10.81 -4.14
CA SER A 60 8.75 11.00 -3.91
C SER A 60 7.92 11.17 -5.19
N CYS A 61 8.50 10.97 -6.38
CA CYS A 61 7.76 11.15 -7.63
C CYS A 61 6.82 9.97 -7.93
N PRO A 62 5.69 10.22 -8.63
CA PRO A 62 4.73 9.17 -8.95
C PRO A 62 5.33 7.98 -9.73
N ASP A 63 6.26 8.25 -10.66
CA ASP A 63 6.97 7.19 -11.41
C ASP A 63 7.72 6.24 -10.47
N PHE A 64 8.48 6.77 -9.52
CA PHE A 64 9.24 5.95 -8.58
C PHE A 64 8.34 5.14 -7.65
N ALA A 65 7.22 5.74 -7.21
CA ALA A 65 6.28 5.09 -6.31
C ALA A 65 5.63 3.84 -6.94
N VAL A 66 5.41 3.84 -8.26
CA VAL A 66 4.70 2.74 -8.95
C VAL A 66 5.62 1.82 -9.76
N ASN A 67 6.81 2.28 -10.14
CA ASN A 67 7.73 1.45 -10.89
C ASN A 67 8.42 0.41 -9.98
N THR A 68 8.85 -0.70 -10.59
CA THR A 68 9.54 -1.81 -9.90
C THR A 68 11.05 -1.81 -10.22
N LEU A 69 11.57 -0.68 -10.67
CA LEU A 69 12.93 -0.55 -11.20
C LEU A 69 13.93 -0.17 -10.12
N GLY A 70 13.47 0.44 -9.03
CA GLY A 70 14.34 0.95 -7.96
C GLY A 70 15.07 2.24 -8.35
N THR A 71 14.60 2.93 -9.41
CA THR A 71 15.13 4.21 -9.86
C THR A 71 14.08 5.00 -10.65
N CYS A 72 14.34 6.28 -10.88
CA CYS A 72 13.53 7.14 -11.73
C CYS A 72 14.43 8.20 -12.39
N LYS A 73 13.89 8.97 -13.33
CA LYS A 73 14.62 10.05 -14.00
C LYS A 73 15.26 11.06 -13.04
N HIS A 74 14.63 11.37 -11.90
CA HIS A 74 15.15 12.33 -10.93
C HIS A 74 16.36 11.78 -10.18
N ILE A 75 16.33 10.50 -9.80
CA ILE A 75 17.46 9.83 -9.14
C ILE A 75 18.65 9.76 -10.09
N GLU A 76 18.44 9.26 -11.31
CA GLU A 76 19.54 9.10 -12.28
C GLU A 76 20.17 10.44 -12.66
N TRP A 77 19.35 11.48 -12.87
CA TRP A 77 19.84 12.82 -13.11
C TRP A 77 20.67 13.36 -11.94
N LEU A 78 20.17 13.21 -10.70
CA LEU A 78 20.84 13.73 -9.51
C LEU A 78 22.16 12.99 -9.26
N LEU A 79 22.19 11.66 -9.39
CA LEU A 79 23.42 10.86 -9.32
C LEU A 79 24.45 11.35 -10.34
N ALA A 80 24.05 11.62 -11.57
CA ALA A 80 24.94 12.15 -12.61
C ALA A 80 25.49 13.54 -12.26
N LYS A 81 24.67 14.43 -11.68
CA LYS A 81 25.12 15.76 -11.21
C LYS A 81 26.08 15.67 -10.03
N LEU A 82 25.76 14.84 -9.02
CA LEU A 82 26.59 14.66 -7.83
C LEU A 82 27.94 14.02 -8.17
N ARG A 83 27.99 13.03 -9.08
CA ARG A 83 29.25 12.44 -9.57
C ARG A 83 30.20 13.47 -10.19
N ARG A 84 29.65 14.48 -10.89
CA ARG A 84 30.44 15.52 -11.58
C ARG A 84 30.91 16.63 -10.63
N LYS A 85 30.32 16.78 -9.44
CA LYS A 85 30.82 17.72 -8.42
C LYS A 85 32.23 17.33 -7.98
N ARG A 86 33.03 18.34 -7.59
CA ARG A 86 34.37 18.13 -7.04
C ARG A 86 34.31 17.18 -5.85
N GLY A 87 35.07 16.09 -5.89
CA GLY A 87 35.06 15.05 -4.85
C GLY A 87 34.01 13.96 -5.02
N GLY A 88 33.04 14.13 -5.93
CA GLY A 88 31.92 13.19 -6.10
C GLY A 88 32.36 11.78 -6.50
N LYS A 89 33.22 11.64 -7.52
CA LYS A 89 33.76 10.33 -7.93
C LYS A 89 34.38 9.56 -6.77
N ARG A 90 35.17 10.25 -5.93
CA ARG A 90 35.82 9.66 -4.76
C ARG A 90 34.79 9.26 -3.70
N ALA A 91 33.83 10.13 -3.40
CA ALA A 91 32.77 9.85 -2.42
C ALA A 91 31.93 8.62 -2.82
N PHE A 92 31.55 8.49 -4.10
CA PHE A 92 30.82 7.31 -4.57
C PHE A 92 31.67 6.03 -4.61
N GLN A 93 32.98 6.13 -4.85
CA GLN A 93 33.90 5.00 -4.75
C GLN A 93 34.10 4.52 -3.30
N GLU A 94 34.23 5.45 -2.35
CA GLU A 94 34.32 5.15 -0.91
C GLU A 94 32.98 4.60 -0.38
N GLY A 95 31.88 5.04 -0.99
CA GLY A 95 30.53 4.59 -0.71
C GLY A 95 29.92 5.27 0.51
N PHE A 96 28.61 5.05 0.69
CA PHE A 96 27.89 5.62 1.82
C PHE A 96 28.17 4.82 3.11
N ARG A 97 28.95 5.42 4.01
CA ARG A 97 29.36 4.84 5.30
C ARG A 97 29.13 5.84 6.44
N PRO A 98 27.87 6.10 6.83
CA PRO A 98 27.56 7.02 7.91
C PRO A 98 28.03 6.46 9.28
N PRO A 99 28.31 7.33 10.27
CA PRO A 99 28.54 6.89 11.65
C PRO A 99 27.27 6.29 12.28
N TYR A 100 26.11 6.83 11.95
CA TYR A 100 24.79 6.33 12.36
C TYR A 100 24.38 5.09 11.56
N SER A 101 23.48 4.28 12.13
CA SER A 101 22.83 3.19 11.38
C SER A 101 21.51 3.67 10.77
N GLU A 102 21.07 3.02 9.70
CA GLU A 102 19.80 3.34 9.05
C GLU A 102 18.93 2.11 8.83
N VAL A 103 17.61 2.30 8.96
CA VAL A 103 16.58 1.38 8.49
C VAL A 103 15.80 2.08 7.37
N PHE A 104 15.87 1.52 6.16
CA PHE A 104 15.29 2.12 4.96
C PHE A 104 14.56 1.08 4.12
N LEU A 105 13.68 1.54 3.23
CA LEU A 105 13.01 0.68 2.27
C LEU A 105 13.84 0.59 0.98
N GLN A 106 14.23 -0.63 0.61
CA GLN A 106 14.82 -0.86 -0.71
C GLN A 106 13.73 -1.11 -1.74
N TYR A 107 13.75 -0.33 -2.80
CA TYR A 107 12.77 -0.37 -3.88
C TYR A 107 13.21 -1.30 -5.02
N GLY A 108 12.27 -2.04 -5.60
CA GLY A 108 12.54 -2.98 -6.68
C GLY A 108 11.31 -3.81 -7.03
N ALA A 109 11.52 -5.03 -7.54
CA ALA A 109 10.43 -5.97 -7.83
C ALA A 109 9.60 -6.30 -6.58
N ARG A 110 10.26 -6.32 -5.42
CA ARG A 110 9.63 -6.34 -4.10
C ARG A 110 10.26 -5.23 -3.27
N ARG A 111 9.46 -4.59 -2.43
CA ARG A 111 9.95 -3.65 -1.42
C ARG A 111 10.38 -4.46 -0.22
N VAL A 112 11.58 -4.18 0.28
CA VAL A 112 12.15 -4.90 1.42
C VAL A 112 12.75 -3.90 2.39
N VAL A 113 12.49 -4.08 3.67
CA VAL A 113 13.10 -3.27 4.72
C VAL A 113 14.53 -3.73 4.90
N ARG A 114 15.45 -2.78 4.92
CA ARG A 114 16.89 -2.99 5.00
C ARG A 114 17.44 -2.29 6.21
N PHE A 115 18.40 -2.91 6.87
CA PHE A 115 19.22 -2.31 7.90
C PHE A 115 20.65 -2.18 7.41
N ARG A 116 21.19 -0.97 7.49
CA ARG A 116 22.62 -0.71 7.30
C ARG A 116 23.22 -0.30 8.62
N ARG A 117 24.26 -1.03 9.03
CA ARG A 117 25.08 -0.68 10.19
C ARG A 117 25.97 0.51 9.85
N GLY A 118 25.95 1.52 10.71
CA GLY A 118 26.90 2.63 10.65
C GLY A 118 28.30 2.20 11.08
N THR A 119 29.30 3.04 10.81
CA THR A 119 30.69 2.76 11.19
C THR A 119 30.90 2.74 12.71
N GLU A 120 30.00 3.38 13.47
CA GLU A 120 30.05 3.43 14.94
C GLU A 120 29.06 2.44 15.59
N PHE A 121 28.51 1.48 14.84
CA PHE A 121 27.51 0.55 15.36
C PHE A 121 28.06 -0.27 16.55
N PRO A 122 27.43 -0.21 17.74
CA PRO A 122 27.94 -0.88 18.94
C PRO A 122 28.01 -2.41 18.78
N PRO A 123 29.16 -3.06 19.03
CA PRO A 123 29.29 -4.51 18.88
C PRO A 123 28.30 -5.34 19.70
N LYS A 124 27.92 -4.83 20.88
CA LYS A 124 26.92 -5.46 21.77
C LYS A 124 25.51 -5.53 21.17
N LEU A 125 25.19 -4.68 20.19
CA LEU A 125 23.90 -4.66 19.50
C LEU A 125 23.85 -5.63 18.32
N ASN A 126 24.95 -6.28 17.93
CA ASN A 126 24.97 -7.23 16.81
C ASN A 126 23.99 -8.38 17.02
N SER A 127 24.04 -9.03 18.19
CA SER A 127 23.14 -10.14 18.52
C SER A 127 21.67 -9.74 18.56
N LEU A 128 21.37 -8.49 18.89
CA LEU A 128 20.01 -7.96 18.81
C LEU A 128 19.62 -7.71 17.36
N ALA A 129 20.46 -7.04 16.57
CA ALA A 129 20.20 -6.78 15.16
C ALA A 129 19.97 -8.07 14.36
N ASP A 130 20.73 -9.13 14.63
CA ASP A 130 20.62 -10.42 13.93
C ASP A 130 19.30 -11.17 14.20
N GLN A 131 18.58 -10.80 15.27
CA GLN A 131 17.21 -11.28 15.52
C GLN A 131 16.18 -10.65 14.59
N PHE A 132 16.45 -9.44 14.07
CA PHE A 132 15.54 -8.67 13.22
C PHE A 132 15.98 -8.67 11.76
N PHE A 133 17.27 -8.80 11.49
CA PHE A 133 17.85 -8.72 10.16
C PHE A 133 18.73 -9.95 9.89
N ASP A 134 18.85 -10.36 8.63
CA ASP A 134 19.85 -11.35 8.22
C ASP A 134 21.24 -10.72 8.02
N ALA A 135 22.21 -11.56 7.62
CA ALA A 135 23.60 -11.15 7.44
C ALA A 135 23.73 -10.07 6.35
N GLU A 136 22.89 -10.15 5.32
CA GLU A 136 22.82 -9.19 4.26
C GLU A 136 22.09 -7.91 4.70
N GLY A 137 21.32 -7.92 5.80
CA GLY A 137 20.58 -6.78 6.33
C GLY A 137 19.10 -6.74 5.92
N PHE A 138 18.52 -7.82 5.39
CA PHE A 138 17.08 -7.91 5.11
C PHE A 138 16.30 -8.16 6.39
N PHE A 139 15.17 -7.47 6.51
CA PHE A 139 14.27 -7.64 7.64
C PHE A 139 13.60 -9.01 7.66
N ARG A 140 13.55 -9.64 8.83
CA ARG A 140 12.89 -10.90 9.08
C ARG A 140 11.43 -10.64 9.40
N GLU A 141 10.51 -11.07 8.53
CA GLU A 141 9.07 -10.88 8.72
C GLU A 141 8.57 -11.43 10.08
N ALA A 142 9.12 -12.55 10.55
CA ALA A 142 8.78 -13.12 11.85
C ALA A 142 9.15 -12.25 13.07
N ALA A 143 10.03 -11.26 12.89
CA ALA A 143 10.48 -10.35 13.95
C ALA A 143 9.65 -9.05 14.00
N MET A 144 8.65 -8.90 13.13
CA MET A 144 7.95 -7.64 12.89
C MET A 144 7.21 -7.08 14.10
N GLY A 145 6.47 -7.93 14.83
CA GLY A 145 5.77 -7.53 16.05
C GLY A 145 6.68 -7.04 17.19
N LYS A 146 8.01 -7.15 17.03
CA LYS A 146 9.00 -6.73 18.03
C LYS A 146 9.90 -5.60 17.53
N PHE A 147 9.69 -5.06 16.33
CA PHE A 147 10.59 -4.06 15.72
C PHE A 147 10.81 -2.83 16.62
N GLU A 148 9.76 -2.34 17.30
CA GLU A 148 9.86 -1.22 18.24
C GLU A 148 10.88 -1.48 19.37
N ARG A 149 11.06 -2.74 19.79
CA ARG A 149 12.06 -3.11 20.81
C ARG A 149 13.49 -2.95 20.31
N PHE A 150 13.72 -3.19 19.02
CA PHE A 150 15.04 -2.98 18.39
C PHE A 150 15.41 -1.49 18.45
N VAL A 151 14.48 -0.63 18.02
CA VAL A 151 14.66 0.82 18.02
C VAL A 151 14.95 1.34 19.44
N GLN A 152 14.12 0.95 20.42
CA GLN A 152 14.27 1.37 21.81
C GLN A 152 15.61 0.94 22.43
N SER A 153 16.09 -0.26 22.11
CA SER A 153 17.35 -0.78 22.66
C SER A 153 18.56 -0.06 22.11
N ALA A 154 18.55 0.29 20.82
CA ALA A 154 19.65 1.04 20.23
C ALA A 154 19.74 2.49 20.76
N THR A 155 18.59 3.14 20.98
CA THR A 155 18.56 4.48 21.58
C THR A 155 19.13 4.51 23.00
N LYS A 156 18.90 3.46 23.80
CA LYS A 156 19.48 3.34 25.16
C LYS A 156 21.01 3.32 25.15
N ASP A 157 21.60 2.77 24.09
CA ASP A 157 23.04 2.67 23.92
C ASP A 157 23.69 3.90 23.27
N ARG A 158 22.93 5.00 23.14
CA ARG A 158 23.36 6.28 22.53
C ARG A 158 23.85 6.17 21.09
N HIS A 159 23.51 5.09 20.39
CA HIS A 159 23.76 4.97 18.95
C HIS A 159 22.61 5.58 18.16
N ASP A 160 22.91 6.44 17.19
CA ASP A 160 21.90 7.02 16.31
C ASP A 160 21.42 5.95 15.30
N ILE A 161 20.13 5.63 15.35
CA ILE A 161 19.45 4.81 14.34
C ILE A 161 18.39 5.67 13.66
N ARG A 162 18.62 5.96 12.38
CA ARG A 162 17.67 6.69 11.55
C ARG A 162 16.73 5.72 10.85
N ILE A 163 15.43 5.92 11.03
CA ILE A 163 14.41 5.10 10.39
C ILE A 163 13.62 6.02 9.48
N TYR A 164 13.59 5.69 8.19
CA TYR A 164 12.86 6.49 7.21
C TYR A 164 11.36 6.20 7.25
N ASP A 165 10.55 7.24 7.02
CA ASP A 165 9.08 7.17 7.08
C ASP A 165 8.52 6.08 6.15
N ASP A 166 9.10 5.92 4.96
CA ASP A 166 8.67 4.91 3.98
C ASP A 166 8.88 3.47 4.48
N ALA A 167 9.94 3.22 5.25
CA ALA A 167 10.17 1.95 5.91
C ALA A 167 9.18 1.73 7.06
N LEU A 168 8.90 2.76 7.88
CA LEU A 168 7.91 2.69 8.96
C LEU A 168 6.51 2.40 8.41
N ASP A 169 6.09 3.13 7.39
CA ASP A 169 4.79 2.94 6.73
C ASP A 169 4.66 1.53 6.15
N PHE A 170 5.73 1.02 5.56
CA PHE A 170 5.75 -0.34 5.02
C PHE A 170 5.64 -1.40 6.12
N VAL A 171 6.39 -1.26 7.22
CA VAL A 171 6.31 -2.15 8.39
C VAL A 171 4.92 -2.09 9.03
N ALA A 172 4.35 -0.89 9.17
CA ALA A 172 2.99 -0.71 9.67
C ALA A 172 1.96 -1.40 8.78
N GLY A 173 2.07 -1.25 7.46
CA GLY A 173 1.20 -1.93 6.50
C GLY A 173 1.27 -3.45 6.58
N LEU A 174 2.47 -4.02 6.70
CA LEU A 174 2.63 -5.46 6.90
C LEU A 174 2.00 -5.92 8.22
N ARG A 175 2.11 -5.13 9.31
CA ARG A 175 1.49 -5.44 10.61
C ARG A 175 -0.03 -5.39 10.53
N ASP A 176 -0.58 -4.43 9.82
CA ASP A 176 -2.00 -4.32 9.56
C ASP A 176 -2.51 -5.51 8.73
N ASP A 177 -1.73 -5.97 7.76
CA ASP A 177 -2.04 -7.17 6.97
C ASP A 177 -2.03 -8.45 7.84
N GLU A 178 -1.04 -8.62 8.72
CA GLU A 178 -0.97 -9.74 9.66
C GLU A 178 -2.17 -9.73 10.62
N ASN A 179 -2.45 -8.58 11.24
CA ASN A 179 -3.59 -8.40 12.13
C ASN A 179 -4.92 -8.69 11.43
N ARG A 180 -5.08 -8.25 10.17
CA ARG A 180 -6.27 -8.55 9.37
C ARG A 180 -6.43 -10.05 9.16
N ARG A 181 -5.35 -10.75 8.75
CA ARG A 181 -5.37 -12.20 8.54
C ARG A 181 -5.76 -12.93 9.83
N ALA A 182 -5.11 -12.60 10.94
CA ALA A 182 -5.39 -13.20 12.24
C ALA A 182 -6.85 -13.02 12.70
N LYS A 183 -7.44 -11.83 12.49
CA LYS A 183 -8.86 -11.56 12.80
C LYS A 183 -9.81 -12.40 11.97
N ILE A 184 -9.55 -12.51 10.66
CA ILE A 184 -10.36 -13.33 9.76
C ILE A 184 -10.23 -14.81 10.15
N ASP A 185 -9.01 -15.28 10.44
CA ASP A 185 -8.78 -16.67 10.84
C ASP A 185 -9.49 -17.01 12.15
N ALA A 186 -9.37 -16.17 13.18
CA ALA A 186 -10.03 -16.37 14.46
C ALA A 186 -11.56 -16.46 14.32
N LYS A 187 -12.17 -15.72 13.38
CA LYS A 187 -13.64 -15.69 13.19
C LYS A 187 -14.17 -16.75 12.24
N PHE A 188 -13.41 -17.12 11.20
CA PHE A 188 -13.95 -17.92 10.09
C PHE A 188 -13.27 -19.28 9.90
N GLN A 189 -12.04 -19.46 10.41
CA GLN A 189 -11.31 -20.73 10.34
C GLN A 189 -11.23 -21.37 11.74
N THR A 190 -11.92 -22.49 11.94
CA THR A 190 -11.80 -23.29 13.18
C THR A 190 -11.34 -24.70 12.81
N ASN A 191 -10.14 -25.08 13.23
CA ASN A 191 -9.53 -26.40 12.97
C ASN A 191 -9.49 -26.76 11.48
N GLY A 192 -9.08 -25.83 10.61
CA GLY A 192 -9.02 -26.04 9.16
C GLY A 192 -10.37 -26.16 8.46
N LYS A 193 -11.49 -25.90 9.16
CA LYS A 193 -12.84 -25.91 8.59
C LYS A 193 -13.46 -24.51 8.63
N ASN A 194 -14.06 -24.12 7.50
CA ASN A 194 -14.75 -22.85 7.29
C ASN A 194 -16.13 -22.80 7.99
N ARG A 195 -16.15 -22.91 9.32
CA ARG A 195 -17.39 -22.96 10.11
C ARG A 195 -18.06 -21.59 10.28
N GLY A 196 -17.32 -20.49 10.09
CA GLY A 196 -17.85 -19.12 10.16
C GLY A 196 -18.86 -18.77 9.05
N PHE A 197 -18.94 -19.56 7.98
CA PHE A 197 -19.86 -19.32 6.86
C PHE A 197 -21.28 -19.85 7.10
N LYS A 198 -21.48 -20.66 8.14
CA LYS A 198 -22.83 -21.17 8.47
C LYS A 198 -23.76 -19.99 8.76
N LYS A 199 -24.85 -19.89 7.97
CA LYS A 199 -25.91 -18.89 8.05
C LYS A 199 -25.52 -17.46 7.63
N LEU A 200 -24.37 -17.24 6.97
CA LEU A 200 -24.06 -15.92 6.39
C LEU A 200 -24.95 -15.63 5.19
N LEU A 201 -25.00 -16.59 4.26
CA LEU A 201 -25.81 -16.52 3.05
C LEU A 201 -27.04 -17.41 3.18
N LYS A 202 -28.10 -17.07 2.44
CA LYS A 202 -29.30 -17.93 2.30
C LYS A 202 -29.03 -19.23 1.54
N VAL A 203 -27.89 -19.33 0.86
CA VAL A 203 -27.47 -20.48 0.05
C VAL A 203 -26.14 -21.05 0.51
N ASN A 204 -25.90 -22.33 0.22
CA ASN A 204 -24.61 -22.95 0.47
C ASN A 204 -23.64 -22.63 -0.68
N LEU A 205 -22.50 -22.03 -0.34
CA LEU A 205 -21.40 -21.81 -1.29
C LEU A 205 -20.62 -23.08 -1.56
N TYR A 206 -20.10 -23.20 -2.79
CA TYR A 206 -19.09 -24.20 -3.09
C TYR A 206 -17.79 -23.92 -2.29
N PRO A 207 -16.99 -24.95 -1.96
CA PRO A 207 -15.76 -24.77 -1.20
C PRO A 207 -14.80 -23.73 -1.79
N TYR A 208 -14.66 -23.69 -3.12
CA TYR A 208 -13.79 -22.72 -3.80
C TYR A 208 -14.29 -21.28 -3.66
N GLN A 209 -15.61 -21.06 -3.63
CA GLN A 209 -16.20 -19.72 -3.46
C GLN A 209 -15.93 -19.17 -2.07
N GLN A 210 -16.05 -20.01 -1.04
CA GLN A 210 -15.67 -19.65 0.33
C GLN A 210 -14.18 -19.32 0.42
N GLN A 211 -13.33 -20.08 -0.29
CA GLN A 211 -11.90 -19.80 -0.35
C GLN A 211 -11.60 -18.46 -1.04
N GLY A 212 -12.29 -18.14 -2.14
CA GLY A 212 -12.16 -16.85 -2.84
C GLY A 212 -12.53 -15.67 -1.95
N ALA A 213 -13.67 -15.74 -1.25
CA ALA A 213 -14.10 -14.71 -0.30
C ALA A 213 -13.12 -14.54 0.87
N LEU A 214 -12.65 -15.65 1.47
CA LEU A 214 -11.64 -15.61 2.54
C LEU A 214 -10.30 -15.05 2.06
N PHE A 215 -9.88 -15.43 0.85
CA PHE A 215 -8.67 -14.91 0.25
C PHE A 215 -8.75 -13.39 0.12
N ALA A 216 -9.84 -12.86 -0.43
CA ALA A 216 -10.03 -11.43 -0.56
C ALA A 216 -10.07 -10.71 0.80
N ALA A 217 -10.78 -11.27 1.79
CA ALA A 217 -10.86 -10.72 3.14
C ALA A 217 -9.48 -10.61 3.82
N LYS A 218 -8.63 -11.62 3.63
CA LYS A 218 -7.26 -11.68 4.17
C LYS A 218 -6.29 -10.79 3.42
N ALA A 219 -6.38 -10.77 2.09
CA ALA A 219 -5.46 -10.02 1.23
C ALA A 219 -5.65 -8.50 1.40
N GLY A 220 -6.88 -8.03 1.60
CA GLY A 220 -7.21 -6.60 1.68
C GLY A 220 -7.14 -5.88 0.34
N ARG A 221 -6.14 -6.18 -0.51
CA ARG A 221 -6.05 -5.79 -1.92
C ARG A 221 -5.77 -7.04 -2.75
N CYS A 222 -6.67 -7.35 -3.69
CA CYS A 222 -6.52 -8.51 -4.55
C CYS A 222 -7.26 -8.34 -5.89
N LEU A 223 -6.94 -9.22 -6.83
CA LEU A 223 -7.73 -9.45 -8.04
C LEU A 223 -8.38 -10.83 -7.91
N LEU A 224 -9.72 -10.87 -7.93
CA LEU A 224 -10.48 -12.11 -8.04
C LEU A 224 -10.69 -12.42 -9.52
N ALA A 225 -9.75 -13.16 -10.10
CA ALA A 225 -9.68 -13.44 -11.53
C ALA A 225 -10.14 -14.87 -11.89
N ASP A 226 -11.10 -15.41 -11.14
CA ASP A 226 -11.73 -16.71 -11.46
C ASP A 226 -12.42 -16.65 -12.83
N ASP A 227 -12.51 -17.82 -13.50
CA ASP A 227 -13.18 -17.94 -14.79
C ASP A 227 -14.64 -17.43 -14.77
N MET A 228 -15.13 -17.05 -15.94
CA MET A 228 -16.52 -16.62 -16.11
C MET A 228 -17.48 -17.74 -15.70
N GLY A 229 -18.54 -17.40 -14.95
CA GLY A 229 -19.53 -18.36 -14.47
C GLY A 229 -19.21 -19.03 -13.13
N LEU A 230 -18.02 -18.85 -12.56
CA LEU A 230 -17.66 -19.40 -11.23
C LEU A 230 -18.25 -18.62 -10.04
N GLY A 231 -19.09 -17.61 -10.31
CA GLY A 231 -19.80 -16.86 -9.27
C GLY A 231 -18.93 -15.87 -8.52
N LYS A 232 -18.14 -15.05 -9.22
CA LYS A 232 -17.38 -13.94 -8.59
C LYS A 232 -18.29 -13.00 -7.80
N THR A 233 -19.49 -12.71 -8.31
CA THR A 233 -20.48 -11.87 -7.63
C THR A 233 -20.85 -12.42 -6.26
N ILE A 234 -21.21 -13.71 -6.17
CA ILE A 234 -21.56 -14.34 -4.89
C ILE A 234 -20.36 -14.43 -3.94
N GLN A 235 -19.14 -14.58 -4.45
CA GLN A 235 -17.92 -14.49 -3.63
C GLN A 235 -17.72 -13.09 -3.04
N VAL A 236 -17.99 -12.03 -3.80
CA VAL A 236 -17.94 -10.65 -3.31
C VAL A 236 -19.05 -10.40 -2.28
N ILE A 237 -20.26 -10.89 -2.50
CA ILE A 237 -21.35 -10.78 -1.51
C ILE A 237 -20.96 -11.49 -0.20
N ASP A 238 -20.36 -12.67 -0.29
CA ASP A 238 -19.84 -13.40 0.86
C ASP A 238 -18.71 -12.65 1.58
N LEU A 239 -17.82 -12.00 0.83
CA LEU A 239 -16.80 -11.10 1.36
C LEU A 239 -17.45 -9.95 2.15
N LEU A 240 -18.47 -9.28 1.61
CA LEU A 240 -19.16 -8.18 2.28
C LEU A 240 -19.77 -8.61 3.62
N LEU A 241 -20.42 -9.78 3.65
CA LEU A 241 -20.97 -10.37 4.88
C LEU A 241 -19.88 -10.79 5.88
N THR A 242 -18.76 -11.32 5.36
CA THR A 242 -17.59 -11.68 6.15
C THR A 242 -17.03 -10.44 6.87
N LEU A 243 -16.87 -9.32 6.15
CA LEU A 243 -16.41 -8.06 6.70
C LEU A 243 -17.39 -7.49 7.72
N ARG A 244 -18.69 -7.45 7.42
CA ARG A 244 -19.72 -6.99 8.37
C ARG A 244 -19.70 -7.77 9.69
N ARG A 245 -19.51 -9.09 9.62
CA ARG A 245 -19.38 -9.94 10.82
C ARG A 245 -18.04 -9.75 11.53
N GLU A 246 -16.98 -9.39 10.81
CA GLU A 246 -15.70 -8.98 11.40
C GLU A 246 -15.85 -7.68 12.19
N ASP A 247 -16.60 -6.71 11.68
CA ASP A 247 -16.80 -5.44 12.35
C ASP A 247 -17.67 -5.57 13.62
N GLY A 248 -18.51 -6.61 13.73
CA GLY A 248 -19.15 -7.01 14.99
C GLY A 248 -20.14 -6.01 15.57
N GLY A 249 -20.72 -5.13 14.74
CA GLY A 249 -21.71 -4.12 15.17
C GLY A 249 -21.11 -2.89 15.84
N ARG A 250 -19.86 -2.53 15.52
CA ARG A 250 -19.22 -1.29 15.98
C ARG A 250 -19.85 -0.06 15.33
N ASP A 251 -19.85 1.06 16.06
CA ASP A 251 -20.40 2.33 15.55
C ASP A 251 -19.56 3.01 14.45
N ASP A 252 -18.31 2.56 14.20
CA ASP A 252 -17.42 3.02 13.12
C ASP A 252 -17.34 2.02 11.94
N VAL A 253 -18.43 1.29 11.66
CA VAL A 253 -18.50 0.46 10.44
C VAL A 253 -18.61 1.38 9.23
N ARG A 254 -17.64 1.28 8.33
CA ARG A 254 -17.61 2.07 7.09
C ARG A 254 -18.27 1.27 5.95
N PRO A 255 -18.99 1.93 5.04
CA PRO A 255 -19.59 1.25 3.90
C PRO A 255 -18.51 0.75 2.92
N THR A 256 -18.85 -0.26 2.12
CA THR A 256 -18.08 -0.66 0.93
C THR A 256 -18.60 0.06 -0.31
N LEU A 257 -17.71 0.64 -1.13
CA LEU A 257 -18.07 1.18 -2.44
C LEU A 257 -17.97 0.09 -3.50
N LEU A 258 -19.06 -0.19 -4.20
CA LEU A 258 -19.13 -1.13 -5.30
C LEU A 258 -19.39 -0.34 -6.59
N ILE A 259 -18.44 -0.42 -7.54
CA ILE A 259 -18.52 0.25 -8.84
C ILE A 259 -18.71 -0.80 -9.91
N VAL A 260 -19.81 -0.70 -10.66
CA VAL A 260 -20.22 -1.70 -11.65
C VAL A 260 -20.55 -1.06 -13.01
N PRO A 261 -20.55 -1.80 -14.12
CA PRO A 261 -21.19 -1.38 -15.36
C PRO A 261 -22.68 -1.10 -15.11
N ALA A 262 -23.24 -0.06 -15.74
CA ALA A 262 -24.64 0.33 -15.53
C ALA A 262 -25.64 -0.81 -15.85
N SER A 263 -25.32 -1.65 -16.84
CA SER A 263 -26.12 -2.82 -17.21
C SER A 263 -26.18 -3.91 -16.13
N LEU A 264 -25.25 -3.91 -15.17
CA LEU A 264 -25.18 -4.92 -14.11
C LEU A 264 -25.88 -4.49 -12.81
N ILE A 265 -26.38 -3.25 -12.70
CA ILE A 265 -27.09 -2.79 -11.49
C ILE A 265 -28.25 -3.73 -11.13
N GLY A 266 -29.10 -4.08 -12.11
CA GLY A 266 -30.24 -4.96 -11.89
C GLY A 266 -29.82 -6.37 -11.48
N ASN A 267 -28.73 -6.91 -12.03
CA ASN A 267 -28.19 -8.21 -11.64
C ASN A 267 -27.71 -8.18 -10.18
N TRP A 268 -26.89 -7.19 -9.81
CA TRP A 268 -26.39 -7.03 -8.45
C TRP A 268 -27.54 -6.88 -7.44
N LYS A 269 -28.57 -6.10 -7.77
CA LYS A 269 -29.77 -5.95 -6.93
C LYS A 269 -30.45 -7.28 -6.67
N SER A 270 -30.75 -8.04 -7.73
CA SER A 270 -31.34 -9.38 -7.63
C SER A 270 -30.48 -10.34 -6.80
N GLU A 271 -29.16 -10.31 -6.98
CA GLU A 271 -28.25 -11.14 -6.20
C GLU A 271 -28.19 -10.76 -4.71
N PHE A 272 -28.18 -9.46 -4.39
CA PHE A 272 -28.27 -9.01 -2.99
C PHE A 272 -29.58 -9.46 -2.33
N GLU A 273 -30.72 -9.25 -2.97
CA GLU A 273 -32.03 -9.66 -2.46
C GLU A 273 -32.11 -11.17 -2.25
N ARG A 274 -31.57 -11.95 -3.20
CA ARG A 274 -31.56 -13.40 -3.16
C ARG A 274 -30.62 -13.96 -2.10
N PHE A 275 -29.39 -13.47 -2.04
CA PHE A 275 -28.31 -14.12 -1.28
C PHE A 275 -28.03 -13.46 0.07
N ALA A 276 -28.16 -12.13 0.16
CA ALA A 276 -27.76 -11.34 1.32
C ALA A 276 -28.72 -10.16 1.63
N PRO A 277 -30.03 -10.40 1.80
CA PRO A 277 -31.02 -9.33 2.01
C PRO A 277 -30.86 -8.58 3.33
N ALA A 278 -30.00 -9.07 4.23
CA ALA A 278 -29.66 -8.35 5.44
C ALA A 278 -28.75 -7.15 5.16
N LEU A 279 -28.03 -7.12 4.03
CA LEU A 279 -27.15 -6.01 3.66
C LEU A 279 -27.99 -4.78 3.27
N ARG A 280 -27.67 -3.65 3.88
CA ARG A 280 -28.25 -2.35 3.56
C ARG A 280 -27.46 -1.73 2.41
N VAL A 281 -28.06 -1.72 1.22
CA VAL A 281 -27.42 -1.25 -0.02
C VAL A 281 -28.04 0.08 -0.45
N PHE A 282 -27.20 1.12 -0.58
CA PHE A 282 -27.59 2.38 -1.21
C PHE A 282 -27.16 2.40 -2.67
N TYR A 283 -28.11 2.51 -3.58
CA TYR A 283 -27.84 2.59 -5.01
C TYR A 283 -27.69 4.05 -5.42
N ALA A 284 -26.46 4.55 -5.48
CA ALA A 284 -26.15 5.91 -5.92
C ALA A 284 -26.28 6.04 -7.45
N HIS A 285 -27.52 5.88 -7.95
CA HIS A 285 -27.88 5.93 -9.35
C HIS A 285 -29.34 6.42 -9.50
N GLY A 286 -29.59 7.38 -10.40
CA GLY A 286 -30.90 8.02 -10.54
C GLY A 286 -32.05 7.13 -11.04
N SER A 287 -31.78 5.87 -11.42
CA SER A 287 -32.84 4.89 -11.69
C SER A 287 -33.38 4.21 -10.43
N GLU A 288 -32.61 4.23 -9.33
CA GLU A 288 -32.94 3.50 -8.11
C GLU A 288 -33.31 4.42 -6.95
N VAL A 289 -32.84 5.66 -6.99
CA VAL A 289 -33.08 6.68 -5.96
C VAL A 289 -33.43 8.00 -6.63
N ASP A 290 -34.28 8.78 -5.98
CA ASP A 290 -34.62 10.11 -6.48
C ASP A 290 -33.45 11.11 -6.32
N ALA A 291 -33.56 12.23 -7.02
CA ALA A 291 -32.52 13.25 -7.02
C ALA A 291 -32.34 13.92 -5.66
N GLU A 292 -33.38 13.97 -4.83
CA GLU A 292 -33.36 14.63 -3.53
C GLU A 292 -32.60 13.80 -2.50
N GLN A 293 -32.84 12.48 -2.49
CA GLN A 293 -32.09 11.54 -1.66
C GLN A 293 -30.62 11.51 -2.04
N LEU A 294 -30.30 11.53 -3.35
CA LEU A 294 -28.91 11.64 -3.82
C LEU A 294 -28.24 12.94 -3.33
N ARG A 295 -28.94 14.07 -3.40
CA ARG A 295 -28.44 15.37 -2.93
C ARG A 295 -28.18 15.34 -1.43
N ARG A 296 -29.13 14.85 -0.63
CA ARG A 296 -28.99 14.74 0.82
C ARG A 296 -27.76 13.92 1.23
N VAL A 297 -27.55 12.77 0.58
CA VAL A 297 -26.35 11.95 0.83
C VAL A 297 -25.09 12.67 0.35
N ALA A 298 -25.12 13.34 -0.80
CA ALA A 298 -23.96 14.06 -1.31
C ALA A 298 -23.55 15.26 -0.43
N GLU A 299 -24.51 15.95 0.20
CA GLU A 299 -24.29 17.07 1.10
C GLU A 299 -23.69 16.63 2.45
N SER A 300 -24.16 15.51 3.00
CA SER A 300 -23.63 14.93 4.23
C SER A 300 -23.45 13.42 4.14
N PRO A 301 -22.38 12.94 3.48
CA PRO A 301 -22.19 11.51 3.22
C PRO A 301 -22.04 10.66 4.47
N GLU A 302 -21.35 11.17 5.50
CA GLU A 302 -21.11 10.41 6.73
C GLU A 302 -22.42 10.08 7.46
N SER A 303 -23.33 11.06 7.59
CA SER A 303 -24.64 10.84 8.20
C SER A 303 -25.59 10.11 7.26
N GLY A 304 -25.54 10.39 5.95
CA GLY A 304 -26.41 9.76 4.95
C GLY A 304 -26.15 8.28 4.75
N LEU A 305 -24.94 7.81 5.10
CA LEU A 305 -24.49 6.43 4.90
C LEU A 305 -24.16 5.69 6.20
N SER A 306 -24.46 6.26 7.38
CA SER A 306 -24.12 5.66 8.68
C SER A 306 -24.75 4.27 8.88
N GLU A 307 -25.85 4.00 8.18
CA GLU A 307 -26.55 2.72 8.18
C GLU A 307 -26.33 1.92 6.89
N CYS A 308 -25.47 2.34 5.99
CA CYS A 308 -25.22 1.60 4.75
C CYS A 308 -24.06 0.61 4.92
N ASP A 309 -24.29 -0.63 4.50
CA ASP A 309 -23.21 -1.62 4.40
C ASP A 309 -22.50 -1.49 3.05
N VAL A 310 -23.24 -1.13 1.99
CA VAL A 310 -22.75 -1.04 0.61
C VAL A 310 -23.32 0.21 -0.07
N VAL A 311 -22.48 0.92 -0.81
CA VAL A 311 -22.89 1.93 -1.79
C VAL A 311 -22.55 1.42 -3.17
N LEU A 312 -23.56 1.27 -4.03
CA LEU A 312 -23.40 0.82 -5.41
C LEU A 312 -23.54 2.01 -6.36
N THR A 313 -22.57 2.20 -7.25
CA THR A 313 -22.65 3.18 -8.33
C THR A 313 -22.03 2.65 -9.62
N THR A 314 -21.96 3.48 -10.66
CA THR A 314 -21.36 3.12 -11.95
C THR A 314 -20.07 3.87 -12.20
N TYR A 315 -19.20 3.32 -13.06
CA TYR A 315 -17.96 3.99 -13.45
C TYR A 315 -18.17 5.43 -13.94
N GLY A 316 -19.23 5.67 -14.72
CA GLY A 316 -19.55 7.00 -15.23
C GLY A 316 -19.97 7.98 -14.14
N LEU A 317 -20.70 7.51 -13.12
CA LEU A 317 -21.13 8.35 -12.01
C LEU A 317 -20.04 8.55 -10.96
N ALA A 318 -19.23 7.52 -10.69
CA ALA A 318 -18.12 7.59 -9.74
C ALA A 318 -17.15 8.74 -10.04
N ARG A 319 -16.93 9.01 -11.33
CA ARG A 319 -16.07 10.12 -11.80
C ARG A 319 -16.69 11.50 -11.64
N ARG A 320 -18.02 11.59 -11.49
CA ARG A 320 -18.78 12.86 -11.40
C ARG A 320 -19.22 13.19 -9.98
N MET A 321 -19.25 12.19 -9.10
CA MET A 321 -19.68 12.33 -7.70
C MET A 321 -18.47 12.63 -6.81
N GLU A 322 -18.12 13.92 -6.69
CA GLU A 322 -16.99 14.36 -5.87
C GLU A 322 -17.10 13.93 -4.39
N TRP A 323 -18.32 13.80 -3.88
CA TRP A 323 -18.58 13.39 -2.50
C TRP A 323 -18.06 11.98 -2.19
N LEU A 324 -17.92 11.09 -3.19
CA LEU A 324 -17.35 9.76 -2.99
C LEU A 324 -15.90 9.82 -2.50
N ALA A 325 -15.14 10.84 -2.90
CA ALA A 325 -13.75 11.04 -2.45
C ALA A 325 -13.67 11.57 -1.01
N LYS A 326 -14.78 12.10 -0.46
CA LYS A 326 -14.86 12.62 0.92
C LYS A 326 -15.20 11.51 1.93
N VAL A 327 -15.67 10.35 1.46
CA VAL A 327 -16.05 9.22 2.32
C VAL A 327 -14.84 8.31 2.55
N ARG A 328 -14.68 7.86 3.80
CA ARG A 328 -13.75 6.78 4.14
C ARG A 328 -14.43 5.44 3.91
N TRP A 329 -13.98 4.71 2.89
CA TRP A 329 -14.54 3.40 2.54
C TRP A 329 -13.86 2.25 3.29
N ARG A 330 -14.63 1.23 3.66
CA ARG A 330 -14.09 -0.04 4.21
C ARG A 330 -13.36 -0.85 3.15
N LEU A 331 -13.89 -0.83 1.94
CA LEU A 331 -13.40 -1.52 0.75
C LEU A 331 -13.93 -0.77 -0.49
N VAL A 332 -13.19 -0.86 -1.59
CA VAL A 332 -13.68 -0.49 -2.93
C VAL A 332 -13.61 -1.74 -3.80
N VAL A 333 -14.73 -2.10 -4.41
CA VAL A 333 -14.85 -3.22 -5.35
C VAL A 333 -15.14 -2.65 -6.73
N LEU A 334 -14.35 -3.11 -7.71
CA LEU A 334 -14.49 -2.76 -9.12
C LEU A 334 -14.88 -4.03 -9.86
N ASP A 335 -16.07 -4.05 -10.45
CA ASP A 335 -16.58 -5.15 -11.29
C ASP A 335 -16.42 -4.83 -12.78
#